data_AF-A0A3B9MV43-F1
#
_entry.id   AF-A0A3B9MV43-F1
#
_cell.length_a   1.000
_cell.length_b   1.000
_cell.length_c   1.000
_cell.angle_alpha   90.00
_cell.angle_beta   90.00
_cell.angle_gamma   90.00
#
_symmetry.space_group_name_H-M   'P 1'
#
loop_
_entity.id
_entity.type
_entity.pdbx_description
1 polymer ?
#
loop_
_entity_poly.entity_id
_entity_poly.type
_entity_poly.pdbx_seq_one_letter_code
_entity_poly.pdbx_strand_id
1 'polypeptide(L)'
;MSYADKVFIDMCNDILENGTSTEGEKVRPKWEDGSSAYTIKKFGVVNRYDLSKEFPILTLRKTALKSATDEILWIWQQKSNNIKDLH
;
A
#
# COMPACT_ATOMS: atom_id res chain seq x y z
N MET A 1 -13.21 -3.29 14.40
CA MET A 1 -12.60 -3.26 13.06
C MET A 1 -13.03 -1.96 12.41
N SER A 2 -12.09 -1.09 12.05
CA SER A 2 -12.41 0.21 11.42
C SER A 2 -13.04 -0.01 10.04
N TYR A 3 -13.66 1.01 9.45
CA TYR A 3 -14.14 0.88 8.08
C TYR A 3 -12.95 0.71 7.11
N ALA A 4 -11.82 1.37 7.36
CA ALA A 4 -10.58 1.14 6.62
C ALA A 4 -10.10 -0.32 6.63
N ASP A 5 -10.20 -1.02 7.77
CA ASP A 5 -9.85 -2.44 7.85
C ASP A 5 -10.76 -3.32 7.00
N LYS A 6 -12.08 -3.05 7.02
CA LYS A 6 -13.05 -3.81 6.21
C LYS A 6 -12.75 -3.67 4.73
N VAL A 7 -12.61 -2.43 4.25
CA VAL A 7 -12.26 -2.12 2.86
C VAL A 7 -10.96 -2.82 2.44
N PHE A 8 -9.96 -2.83 3.32
CA PHE A 8 -8.69 -3.50 3.05
C PHE A 8 -8.84 -5.01 2.93
N ILE A 9 -9.54 -5.66 3.86
CA ILE A 9 -9.78 -7.12 3.84
C ILE A 9 -10.56 -7.51 2.59
N ASP A 10 -11.65 -6.80 2.28
CA ASP A 10 -12.49 -7.09 1.12
C ASP A 10 -11.71 -6.97 -0.19
N MET A 11 -10.87 -5.94 -0.31
CA MET A 11 -9.97 -5.77 -1.46
C MET A 11 -8.94 -6.92 -1.56
N CYS A 12 -8.33 -7.31 -0.44
CA CYS A 12 -7.39 -8.43 -0.43
C CYS A 12 -8.07 -9.74 -0.84
N ASN A 13 -9.28 -10.02 -0.35
CA ASN A 13 -10.03 -11.21 -0.74
C ASN A 13 -10.35 -11.21 -2.24
N ASP A 14 -10.81 -10.09 -2.81
CA ASP A 14 -11.08 -10.01 -4.26
C ASP A 14 -9.81 -10.18 -5.12
N ILE A 15 -8.65 -9.70 -4.66
CA ILE A 15 -7.38 -9.94 -5.36
C ILE A 15 -7.03 -11.42 -5.35
N LEU A 16 -7.20 -12.10 -4.22
CA LEU A 16 -6.87 -13.52 -4.08
C LEU A 16 -7.83 -14.42 -4.87
N GLU A 17 -9.12 -14.09 -4.89
CA GLU A 17 -10.16 -14.89 -5.55
C GLU A 17 -10.26 -14.60 -7.05
N ASN A 18 -10.19 -13.33 -7.45
CA ASN A 18 -10.55 -12.87 -8.80
C ASN A 18 -9.45 -12.01 -9.47
N GLY A 19 -8.23 -12.01 -8.95
CA GLY A 19 -7.11 -11.27 -9.52
C GLY A 19 -6.41 -12.01 -10.65
N THR A 20 -5.61 -11.29 -11.43
CA THR A 20 -4.81 -11.83 -12.52
C THR A 20 -3.38 -12.11 -12.03
N SER A 21 -2.91 -13.35 -12.19
CA SER A 21 -1.54 -13.76 -11.86
C SER A 21 -0.54 -13.29 -12.92
N THR A 22 0.67 -12.94 -12.48
CA THR A 22 1.83 -12.67 -13.36
C THR A 22 2.77 -13.87 -13.45
N GLU A 23 2.39 -15.04 -12.92
CA GLU A 23 3.21 -16.25 -12.98
C GLU A 23 3.50 -16.65 -14.44
N GLY A 24 4.75 -16.99 -14.73
CA GLY A 24 5.21 -17.29 -16.09
C GLY A 24 5.60 -16.06 -16.92
N GLU A 25 5.29 -14.84 -16.47
CA GLU A 25 5.79 -13.61 -17.11
C GLU A 25 7.24 -13.30 -16.71
N LYS A 26 7.95 -12.54 -17.56
CA LYS A 26 9.30 -12.06 -17.24
C LYS A 26 9.22 -10.92 -16.21
N VAL A 27 9.41 -11.26 -14.93
CA VAL A 27 9.46 -10.28 -13.82
C VAL A 27 10.90 -9.95 -13.41
N ARG A 28 11.15 -8.67 -13.05
CA ARG A 28 12.44 -8.21 -12.51
C ARG A 28 12.58 -8.42 -10.99
N PRO A 29 11.53 -8.21 -10.18
CA PRO A 29 11.62 -8.43 -8.74
C PRO A 29 11.92 -9.89 -8.39
N LYS A 30 12.77 -10.09 -7.38
CA LYS A 30 13.20 -11.39 -6.88
C LYS A 30 13.15 -11.40 -5.36
N TRP A 31 12.91 -12.57 -4.78
CA TRP A 31 13.07 -12.84 -3.36
C TRP A 31 14.55 -12.92 -2.98
N GLU A 32 14.84 -12.91 -1.68
CA GLU A 32 16.23 -13.01 -1.16
C GLU A 32 16.93 -14.31 -1.58
N ASP A 33 16.16 -15.39 -1.80
CA ASP A 33 16.65 -16.66 -2.32
C ASP A 33 16.91 -16.67 -3.85
N GLY A 34 16.65 -15.55 -4.53
CA GLY A 34 16.86 -15.36 -5.95
C GLY A 34 15.70 -15.82 -6.85
N SER A 35 14.65 -16.41 -6.30
CA SER A 35 13.45 -16.79 -7.04
C SER A 35 12.63 -15.57 -7.46
N SER A 36 11.87 -15.67 -8.56
CA SER A 36 11.05 -14.57 -9.08
C SER A 36 9.90 -14.23 -8.12
N ALA A 37 9.71 -12.94 -7.81
CA ALA A 37 8.59 -12.49 -6.98
C ALA A 37 7.37 -12.14 -7.85
N TYR A 38 6.52 -13.15 -8.10
CA TYR A 38 5.26 -12.99 -8.84
C TYR A 38 4.16 -12.34 -7.98
N THR A 39 3.12 -11.81 -8.64
CA THR A 39 2.00 -11.12 -7.98
C THR A 39 0.66 -11.58 -8.53
N ILE A 40 -0.41 -11.39 -7.74
CA ILE A 40 -1.80 -11.42 -8.20
C ILE A 40 -2.33 -9.99 -8.08
N LYS A 41 -2.96 -9.46 -9.13
CA LYS A 41 -3.35 -8.05 -9.21
C LYS A 41 -4.79 -7.86 -9.71
N LYS A 42 -5.44 -6.79 -9.24
CA LYS A 42 -6.75 -6.34 -9.72
C LYS A 42 -6.63 -4.93 -10.29
N PHE A 43 -7.28 -4.67 -11.41
CA PHE A 43 -7.30 -3.35 -12.04
C PHE A 43 -8.56 -2.57 -11.65
N GLY A 44 -8.41 -1.25 -11.42
CA GLY A 44 -9.55 -0.33 -11.27
C GLY A 44 -10.26 -0.35 -9.91
N VAL A 45 -9.55 -0.59 -8.80
CA VAL A 45 -10.12 -0.54 -7.45
C VAL A 45 -10.30 0.91 -6.98
N VAL A 46 -11.47 1.24 -6.40
CA VAL A 46 -11.78 2.59 -5.88
C VAL A 46 -12.29 2.49 -4.44
N ASN A 47 -11.59 3.14 -3.51
CA ASN A 47 -11.97 3.22 -2.11
C ASN A 47 -12.49 4.63 -1.78
N ARG A 48 -13.58 4.71 -0.99
CA ARG A 48 -14.18 5.99 -0.57
C ARG A 48 -14.29 6.01 0.95
N TYR A 49 -13.87 7.13 1.54
CA TYR A 49 -13.84 7.33 2.99
C TYR A 49 -14.59 8.62 3.35
N ASP A 50 -15.40 8.55 4.39
CA ASP A 50 -16.04 9.72 5.00
C ASP A 50 -15.20 10.18 6.19
N LEU A 51 -14.39 11.23 5.97
CA LEU A 51 -13.43 11.73 6.94
C LEU A 51 -14.08 12.37 8.17
N SER A 52 -15.39 12.67 8.12
CA SER A 52 -16.13 13.15 9.29
C SER A 52 -16.38 12.05 10.33
N LYS A 53 -16.28 10.77 9.93
CA LYS A 53 -16.56 9.60 10.78
C LYS A 53 -15.31 8.99 11.37
N GLU A 54 -14.26 8.79 10.57
CA GLU A 54 -13.00 8.21 11.02
C GLU A 54 -11.81 8.66 10.17
N PHE A 55 -10.62 8.61 10.77
CA PHE A 55 -9.37 8.73 10.04
C PHE A 55 -9.02 7.37 9.40
N PRO A 56 -8.82 7.30 8.07
CA PRO A 56 -8.67 6.03 7.36
C PRO A 56 -7.28 5.43 7.57
N ILE A 57 -7.10 4.76 8.70
CA ILE A 57 -5.88 4.04 9.06
C ILE A 57 -6.22 2.60 9.47
N LEU A 58 -5.35 1.66 9.08
CA LEU A 58 -5.51 0.26 9.45
C LEU A 58 -5.27 0.07 10.95
N THR A 59 -6.12 -0.73 11.57
CA THR A 59 -5.99 -1.19 12.97
C THR A 59 -5.60 -2.66 13.08
N LEU A 60 -5.58 -3.40 11.96
CA LEU A 60 -5.10 -4.79 11.90
C LEU A 60 -3.60 -4.95 12.25
N ARG A 61 -2.82 -3.90 12.00
CA ARG A 61 -1.39 -3.83 12.32
C ARG A 61 -0.96 -2.39 12.51
N LYS A 62 0.14 -2.19 13.25
CA LYS A 62 0.73 -0.86 13.42
C LYS A 62 1.17 -0.30 12.05
N THR A 63 0.67 0.88 11.71
CA THR A 63 1.09 1.62 10.51
C THR A 63 2.16 2.65 10.91
N ALA A 64 3.17 2.84 10.07
CA ALA A 64 4.27 3.79 10.30
C ALA A 64 3.84 5.25 10.03
N LEU A 65 2.81 5.73 10.74
CA LEU A 65 2.21 7.05 10.51
C LEU A 65 3.20 8.21 10.66
N LYS A 66 4.15 8.10 11.59
CA LYS A 66 5.20 9.11 11.78
C LYS A 66 6.04 9.24 10.49
N SER A 67 6.64 8.14 10.02
CA SER A 67 7.45 8.13 8.80
C SER A 67 6.66 8.55 7.56
N ALA A 68 5.39 8.17 7.46
CA ALA A 68 4.51 8.64 6.37
C ALA A 68 4.29 10.16 6.42
N THR A 69 4.21 10.75 7.63
CA THR A 69 4.10 12.20 7.81
C THR A 69 5.40 12.90 7.46
N ASP A 70 6.54 12.38 7.92
CA ASP A 70 7.87 12.93 7.61
C ASP A 70 8.12 12.95 6.08
N GLU A 71 7.73 11.89 5.37
CA GLU A 71 7.81 11.82 3.90
C GLU A 71 6.90 12.85 3.20
N ILE A 72 5.65 13.03 3.67
CA ILE A 72 4.75 14.07 3.14
C ILE A 72 5.37 15.46 3.30
N LEU A 73 5.97 15.77 4.46
CA LEU A 73 6.60 17.06 4.71
C LEU A 73 7.86 17.24 3.85
N TRP A 74 8.70 16.22 3.71
CA TRP A 74 9.86 16.26 2.81
C TRP A 74 9.46 16.58 1.35
N ILE A 75 8.43 15.91 0.84
CA ILE A 75 7.97 16.10 -0.55
C ILE A 75 7.24 17.44 -0.73
N TRP A 76 6.29 17.79 0.14
CA TRP A 76 5.36 18.90 -0.12
C TRP A 76 5.74 20.20 0.58
N GLN A 77 6.24 20.11 1.82
CA GLN A 77 6.64 21.28 2.58
C GLN A 77 8.06 21.71 2.19
N GLN A 78 9.03 20.80 2.21
CA GLN A 78 10.41 21.10 1.87
C GLN A 78 10.65 21.14 0.36
N LYS A 79 9.86 20.37 -0.42
CA LYS A 79 10.01 20.24 -1.88
C LYS A 79 11.41 19.79 -2.27
N SER A 80 12.02 18.94 -1.42
CA SER A 80 13.37 18.45 -1.60
C SER A 80 13.36 17.11 -2.35
N ASN A 81 14.37 16.90 -3.16
CA ASN A 81 14.71 15.61 -3.75
C ASN A 81 16.01 15.04 -3.17
N ASN A 82 16.61 15.71 -2.19
CA ASN A 82 17.80 15.26 -1.48
C ASN A 82 17.39 14.37 -0.30
N ILE A 83 17.81 13.10 -0.35
CA ILE A 83 17.47 12.08 0.66
C ILE A 83 17.99 12.40 2.06
N LYS A 84 19.01 13.26 2.18
CA LYS A 84 19.57 13.64 3.49
C LYS A 84 18.62 14.54 4.29
N ASP A 85 17.62 15.11 3.64
CA ASP A 85 16.63 16.00 4.26
C ASP A 85 15.41 15.23 4.82
N LEU A 86 15.35 13.90 4.58
CA LEU A 86 14.35 12.99 5.13
C LEU A 86 14.85 12.44 6.48
N HIS A 87 14.12 12.73 7.57
CA HIS A 87 14.49 12.39 8.96
C HIS A 87 13.37 11.64 9.68
#